data_AF-A0A497REI4-F1
#
_entry.id   AF-A0A497REI4-F1
#
_cell.length_a   1.000
_cell.length_b   1.000
_cell.length_c   1.000
_cell.angle_alpha   90.00
_cell.angle_beta   90.00
_cell.angle_gamma   90.00
#
_symmetry.space_group_name_H-M   'P 1'
#
loop_
_entity.id
_entity.type
_entity.pdbx_description
1 polymer ?
#
loop_
_entity_poly.entity_id
_entity_poly.type
_entity_poly.pdbx_seq_one_letter_code
_entity_poly.pdbx_strand_id
1 'polypeptide(L)'
;MLYQKRLTVPANTPISSPITTSIEVEEDYVTYLGVYFPPGCCNLVHTRFRYGETQIFPHANYEWLSGEGYLMGGRLLFKTPESPCRIHIDAYSDDDTYDHTIIIYVEALRKE
;
A
#
# COMPACT_ATOMS: atom_id res chain seq x y z
N MET A 1 -6.15 15.05 5.14
CA MET A 1 -7.20 14.19 4.57
C MET A 1 -6.77 12.74 4.67
N LEU A 2 -7.73 11.83 4.89
CA LEU A 2 -7.51 10.38 4.91
C LEU A 2 -8.18 9.76 3.68
N TYR A 3 -7.41 8.99 2.93
CA TYR A 3 -7.88 8.16 1.83
C TYR A 3 -7.85 6.69 2.27
N GLN A 4 -8.88 5.95 1.86
CA GLN A 4 -8.98 4.53 2.13
C GLN A 4 -9.37 3.77 0.85
N LYS A 5 -8.75 2.62 0.63
CA LYS A 5 -9.12 1.71 -0.45
C LYS A 5 -9.01 0.26 -0.02
N ARG A 6 -9.90 -0.59 -0.53
CA ARG A 6 -9.79 -2.05 -0.38
C ARG A 6 -9.13 -2.65 -1.61
N LEU A 7 -8.29 -3.65 -1.40
CA LEU A 7 -7.67 -4.43 -2.47
C LEU A 7 -7.81 -5.91 -2.13
N THR A 8 -8.49 -6.65 -3.00
CA THR A 8 -8.55 -8.10 -2.93
C THR A 8 -7.39 -8.68 -3.73
N VAL A 9 -6.53 -9.43 -3.06
CA VAL A 9 -5.36 -10.12 -3.61
C VAL A 9 -5.73 -11.59 -3.77
N PRO A 10 -5.82 -12.10 -5.01
CA PRO A 10 -6.10 -13.51 -5.23
C PRO A 10 -5.01 -14.42 -4.65
N ALA A 11 -5.39 -15.63 -4.26
CA ALA A 11 -4.42 -16.69 -3.94
C ALA A 11 -3.46 -16.94 -5.12
N ASN A 12 -2.24 -17.37 -4.82
CA ASN A 12 -1.18 -17.65 -5.80
C ASN A 12 -0.84 -16.46 -6.72
N THR A 13 -0.99 -15.22 -6.24
CA THR A 13 -0.54 -14.04 -7.01
C THR A 13 0.98 -13.93 -6.87
N PRO A 14 1.79 -14.14 -7.94
CA PRO A 14 3.23 -14.20 -7.81
C PRO A 14 3.86 -12.81 -7.69
N ILE A 15 4.96 -12.69 -6.96
CA ILE A 15 5.74 -11.45 -6.81
C ILE A 15 6.21 -10.85 -8.14
N SER A 16 6.41 -11.68 -9.18
CA SER A 16 6.81 -11.24 -10.52
C SER A 16 5.67 -10.58 -11.31
N SER A 17 4.41 -10.78 -10.90
CA SER A 17 3.22 -10.20 -11.52
C SER A 17 2.22 -9.79 -10.44
N PRO A 18 2.58 -8.80 -9.59
CA PRO A 18 1.71 -8.34 -8.53
C PRO A 18 0.49 -7.63 -9.13
N ILE A 19 -0.63 -7.66 -8.41
CA ILE A 19 -1.78 -6.82 -8.76
C ILE A 19 -1.51 -5.39 -8.29
N THR A 20 -2.02 -4.41 -9.03
CA THR A 20 -1.82 -3.00 -8.73
C THR A 20 -3.14 -2.27 -8.61
N THR A 21 -3.25 -1.41 -7.61
CA THR A 21 -4.30 -0.38 -7.53
C THR A 21 -3.69 0.99 -7.29
N SER A 22 -4.49 2.04 -7.31
CA SER A 22 -4.02 3.39 -7.04
C SER A 22 -4.99 4.22 -6.20
N ILE A 23 -4.43 5.21 -5.51
CA ILE A 23 -5.15 6.31 -4.84
C ILE A 23 -4.61 7.62 -5.42
N GLU A 24 -5.52 8.53 -5.78
CA GLU A 24 -5.20 9.87 -6.27
C GLU A 24 -5.28 10.85 -5.09
N VAL A 25 -4.15 11.48 -4.77
CA VAL A 25 -3.97 12.39 -3.62
C VAL A 25 -3.94 13.83 -4.13
N GLU A 26 -4.73 14.71 -3.54
CA GLU A 26 -4.91 16.11 -3.99
C GLU A 26 -4.16 17.13 -3.11
N GLU A 27 -3.44 16.64 -2.12
CA GLU A 27 -2.69 17.44 -1.16
C GLU A 27 -1.19 17.49 -1.49
N ASP A 28 -0.50 18.47 -0.91
CA ASP A 28 0.91 18.77 -1.18
C ASP A 28 1.89 17.74 -0.57
N TYR A 29 1.46 17.00 0.46
CA TYR A 29 2.30 16.03 1.16
C TYR A 29 1.52 14.78 1.54
N VAL A 30 2.05 13.61 1.22
CA VAL A 30 1.67 12.35 1.86
C VAL A 30 2.46 12.22 3.16
N THR A 31 1.74 11.98 4.25
CA THR A 31 2.25 12.02 5.63
C THR A 31 2.22 10.67 6.35
N TYR A 32 1.36 9.76 5.88
CA TYR A 32 1.26 8.41 6.40
C TYR A 32 0.84 7.44 5.29
N LEU A 33 1.45 6.26 5.28
CA LEU A 33 1.06 5.13 4.45
C LEU A 33 0.90 3.91 5.35
N GLY A 34 -0.19 3.17 5.17
CA GLY A 34 -0.44 1.98 5.95
C GLY A 34 -1.37 0.98 5.27
N VAL A 35 -1.24 -0.26 5.70
CA VAL A 35 -2.07 -1.38 5.26
C VAL A 35 -2.52 -2.15 6.50
N TYR A 36 -3.82 -2.26 6.67
CA TYR A 36 -4.39 -3.20 7.61
C TYR A 36 -4.53 -4.57 6.93
N PHE A 37 -3.88 -5.55 7.52
CA PHE A 37 -3.97 -6.96 7.13
C PHE A 37 -4.98 -7.64 8.07
N PRO A 38 -6.19 -7.99 7.60
CA PRO A 38 -7.16 -8.66 8.47
C PRO A 38 -6.64 -10.01 9.00
N PRO A 39 -7.20 -10.52 10.10
CA PRO A 39 -6.92 -11.88 10.56
C PRO A 39 -7.16 -12.90 9.44
N GLY A 40 -6.28 -13.90 9.34
CA GLY A 40 -6.32 -14.92 8.29
C GLY A 40 -5.32 -14.68 7.14
N CYS A 41 -4.75 -13.48 7.01
CA CYS A 41 -3.68 -13.26 6.02
C CYS A 41 -2.37 -13.99 6.36
N CYS A 42 -2.12 -14.33 7.63
CA CYS A 42 -0.98 -15.14 8.08
C CYS A 42 0.40 -14.67 7.57
N ASN A 43 0.58 -13.36 7.34
CA ASN A 43 1.77 -12.77 6.71
C ASN A 43 2.07 -13.24 5.28
N LEU A 44 1.09 -13.85 4.59
CA LEU A 44 1.23 -14.36 3.21
C LEU A 44 0.85 -13.32 2.15
N VAL A 45 0.21 -12.22 2.55
CA VAL A 45 -0.08 -11.09 1.66
C VAL A 45 1.00 -10.04 1.83
N HIS A 46 1.58 -9.62 0.71
CA HIS A 46 2.66 -8.65 0.67
C HIS A 46 2.22 -7.40 -0.07
N THR A 47 2.61 -6.22 0.41
CA THR A 47 2.20 -4.94 -0.20
C THR A 47 3.30 -3.89 -0.18
N ARG A 48 3.40 -3.09 -1.25
CA ARG A 48 4.24 -1.89 -1.30
C ARG A 48 3.52 -0.73 -1.94
N PHE A 49 4.01 0.47 -1.67
CA PHE A 49 3.56 1.73 -2.24
C PHE A 49 4.65 2.30 -3.14
N ARG A 50 4.23 2.79 -4.30
CA ARG A 50 5.11 3.37 -5.31
C ARG A 50 4.58 4.71 -5.81
N TYR A 51 5.50 5.55 -6.25
CA TYR A 51 5.24 6.68 -7.10
C TYR A 51 5.99 6.46 -8.43
N GLY A 52 5.23 6.37 -9.53
CA GLY A 52 5.76 5.79 -10.77
C GLY A 52 6.37 4.42 -10.51
N GLU A 53 7.60 4.20 -10.96
CA GLU A 53 8.35 2.95 -10.73
C GLU A 53 9.07 2.91 -9.36
N THR A 54 9.13 4.03 -8.65
CA THR A 54 9.91 4.13 -7.40
C THR A 54 9.10 3.68 -6.21
N GLN A 55 9.60 2.71 -5.45
CA GLN A 55 9.03 2.34 -4.16
C GLN A 55 9.28 3.44 -3.13
N ILE A 56 8.19 3.97 -2.56
CA ILE A 56 8.24 5.04 -1.55
C ILE A 56 7.97 4.49 -0.14
N PHE A 57 7.27 3.35 -0.03
CA PHE A 57 7.02 2.70 1.25
C PHE A 57 6.75 1.19 1.08
N PRO A 58 7.34 0.30 1.90
CA PRO A 58 8.48 0.54 2.80
C PRO A 58 9.68 1.12 2.04
N HIS A 59 10.71 1.58 2.75
CA HIS A 59 11.88 2.20 2.10
C HIS A 59 12.43 1.32 0.95
N ALA A 60 12.76 1.93 -0.18
CA ALA A 60 12.98 1.24 -1.47
C ALA A 60 13.99 0.08 -1.48
N ASN A 61 14.93 0.10 -0.53
CA ASN A 61 15.98 -0.92 -0.40
C ASN A 61 15.55 -2.15 0.45
N TYR A 62 14.29 -2.21 0.87
CA TYR A 62 13.79 -3.22 1.79
C TYR A 62 12.56 -3.93 1.21
N GLU A 63 12.16 -4.98 1.91
CA GLU A 63 11.03 -5.84 1.57
C GLU A 63 9.67 -5.12 1.60
N TRP A 64 8.64 -5.86 1.22
CA TRP A 64 7.26 -5.40 1.19
C TRP A 64 6.64 -5.54 2.59
N LEU A 65 5.59 -4.77 2.89
CA LEU A 65 4.82 -4.98 4.11
C LEU A 65 4.11 -6.32 4.05
N SER A 66 4.13 -7.06 5.15
CA SER A 66 3.19 -8.15 5.43
C SER A 66 2.73 -8.05 6.88
N GLY A 67 1.62 -8.71 7.21
CA GLY A 67 1.07 -8.67 8.54
C GLY A 67 -0.08 -9.64 8.75
N GLU A 68 -0.56 -9.69 9.99
CA GLU A 68 -1.75 -10.44 10.39
C GLU A 68 -2.45 -9.74 11.55
N GLY A 69 -3.73 -9.41 11.37
CA GLY A 69 -4.56 -8.79 12.42
C GLY A 69 -4.08 -7.40 12.87
N TYR A 70 -3.25 -6.71 12.09
CA TYR A 70 -2.62 -5.46 12.51
C TYR A 70 -2.50 -4.43 11.37
N LEU A 71 -2.51 -3.15 11.73
CA LEU A 71 -2.24 -2.02 10.83
C LEU A 71 -0.74 -1.77 10.75
N MET A 72 -0.13 -2.21 9.66
CA MET A 72 1.28 -1.95 9.39
C MET A 72 1.39 -0.65 8.60
N GLY A 73 2.05 0.35 9.15
CA GLY A 73 2.22 1.63 8.49
C GLY A 73 3.28 2.50 9.12
N GLY A 74 3.60 3.59 8.44
CA GLY A 74 4.70 4.47 8.81
C GLY A 74 4.43 5.90 8.40
N ARG A 75 5.01 6.82 9.17
CA ARG A 75 5.05 8.25 8.82
C ARG A 75 6.17 8.49 7.83
N LEU A 76 5.89 9.30 6.83
CA LEU A 76 6.85 9.78 5.84
C LEU A 76 6.50 11.21 5.49
N LEU A 77 7.43 12.01 4.99
CA LEU A 77 7.13 13.32 4.44
C LEU A 77 7.42 13.28 2.94
N PHE A 78 6.47 12.77 2.18
CA PHE A 78 6.58 12.68 0.73
C PHE A 78 5.87 13.88 0.09
N LYS A 79 6.64 14.82 -0.46
CA LYS A 79 6.09 15.95 -1.21
C LYS A 79 5.50 15.43 -2.52
N THR A 80 4.23 15.71 -2.78
CA THR A 80 3.59 15.33 -4.03
C THR A 80 4.17 16.15 -5.19
N PRO A 81 4.66 15.50 -6.25
CA PRO A 81 5.25 16.20 -7.42
C PRO A 81 4.20 16.83 -8.34
N GLU A 82 2.96 16.32 -8.32
CA GLU A 82 1.81 16.85 -9.05
C GLU A 82 0.51 16.70 -8.26
N SER A 83 -0.57 17.36 -8.70
CA SER A 83 -1.92 17.18 -8.15
C SER A 83 -2.91 16.89 -9.30
N PRO A 84 -3.66 15.77 -9.26
CA PRO A 84 -3.55 14.70 -8.27
C PRO A 84 -2.25 13.90 -8.42
N CYS A 85 -1.62 13.57 -7.29
CA CYS A 85 -0.52 12.62 -7.23
C CYS A 85 -1.05 11.19 -7.15
N ARG A 86 -0.68 10.35 -8.11
CA ARG A 86 -1.10 8.95 -8.13
C ARG A 86 -0.13 8.07 -7.35
N ILE A 87 -0.58 7.58 -6.20
CA ILE A 87 0.15 6.57 -5.42
C ILE A 87 -0.32 5.19 -5.86
N HIS A 88 0.61 4.39 -6.36
CA HIS A 88 0.38 2.99 -6.73
C HIS A 88 0.59 2.09 -5.53
N ILE A 89 -0.24 1.07 -5.40
CA ILE A 89 -0.14 0.04 -4.38
C ILE A 89 -0.11 -1.30 -5.09
N ASP A 90 1.02 -2.00 -4.95
CA ASP A 90 1.17 -3.37 -5.44
C ASP A 90 0.92 -4.36 -4.33
N ALA A 91 0.30 -5.47 -4.66
CA ALA A 91 0.20 -6.60 -3.76
C ALA A 91 0.38 -7.94 -4.48
N TYR A 92 0.93 -8.90 -3.75
CA TYR A 92 1.00 -10.30 -4.15
C TYR A 92 0.65 -11.18 -2.94
N SER A 93 0.39 -12.47 -3.19
CA SER A 93 -0.01 -13.41 -2.15
C SER A 93 0.67 -14.76 -2.37
N ASP A 94 1.40 -15.21 -1.35
CA ASP A 94 1.97 -16.56 -1.27
C ASP A 94 0.96 -17.58 -0.70
N ASP A 95 -0.26 -17.13 -0.32
CA ASP A 95 -1.35 -18.02 0.05
C ASP A 95 -1.81 -18.83 -1.17
N ASP A 96 -1.89 -20.15 -1.01
CA ASP A 96 -2.24 -21.09 -2.07
C ASP A 96 -3.74 -21.39 -2.15
N THR A 97 -4.52 -20.97 -1.15
CA THR A 97 -5.88 -21.42 -0.89
C THR A 97 -6.90 -20.27 -0.91
N TYR A 98 -6.62 -19.14 -0.27
CA TYR A 98 -7.62 -18.09 -0.03
C TYR A 98 -7.23 -16.73 -0.63
N ASP A 99 -8.23 -16.07 -1.20
CA ASP A 99 -8.14 -14.66 -1.58
C ASP A 99 -8.26 -13.78 -0.33
N HIS A 100 -7.41 -12.75 -0.25
CA HIS A 100 -7.35 -11.86 0.91
C HIS A 100 -7.70 -10.43 0.54
N THR A 101 -8.52 -9.76 1.35
CA THR A 101 -8.81 -8.34 1.15
C THR A 101 -8.12 -7.49 2.19
N ILE A 102 -7.09 -6.75 1.78
CA ILE A 102 -6.38 -5.77 2.62
C ILE A 102 -7.04 -4.39 2.54
N ILE A 103 -6.82 -3.57 3.57
CA ILE A 103 -7.33 -2.20 3.64
C ILE A 103 -6.16 -1.22 3.66
N ILE A 104 -6.08 -0.37 2.64
CA ILE A 104 -5.03 0.61 2.43
C ILE A 104 -5.46 1.95 3.01
N TYR A 105 -4.53 2.63 3.68
CA TYR A 105 -4.69 3.96 4.26
C TYR A 105 -3.58 4.89 3.73
N VAL A 106 -3.97 6.08 3.29
CA VAL A 106 -3.05 7.15 2.89
C VAL A 106 -3.51 8.44 3.56
N GLU A 107 -2.67 9.05 4.39
CA GLU A 107 -2.96 10.36 4.96
C GLU A 107 -2.12 11.42 4.26
N ALA A 108 -2.75 12.54 3.92
CA ALA A 108 -2.10 13.63 3.21
C ALA A 108 -2.51 15.00 3.78
N LEU A 109 -1.65 16.01 3.63
CA LEU A 109 -1.84 17.36 4.17
C LEU A 109 -1.53 18.41 3.10
N ARG A 110 -2.43 19.39 2.97
CA ARG A 110 -2.15 20.62 2.22
C ARG A 110 -1.30 21.55 3.08
N LYS A 111 -0.35 22.23 2.46
CA LYS A 111 0.39 23.30 3.11
C LYS A 111 -0.49 24.55 3.14
N GLU A 112 -0.68 25.12 4.33
CA GLU A 112 -1.29 26.44 4.50
C GLU A 112 -0.39 27.56 3.93
#